data_AF-A0A0E3UMD4-F1
#
_entry.id   AF-A0A0E3UMD4-F1
#
_cell.length_a   1.000
_cell.length_b   1.000
_cell.length_c   1.000
_cell.angle_alpha   90.00
_cell.angle_beta   90.00
_cell.angle_gamma   90.00
#
_symmetry.space_group_name_H-M   'P 1'
#
loop_
_entity.id
_entity.type
_entity.pdbx_description
1 polymer ?
#
loop_
_entity_poly.entity_id
_entity_poly.type
_entity_poly.pdbx_seq_one_letter_code
_entity_poly.pdbx_strand_id
1 'polypeptide(L)'
;MSAREPAFGERFARNWAAGMAGLGLFTAIAVVVGPGRLFPFAAVVPVLALSWGFRRRALYDEARPRRILEDERDHAFLARGDRGFRLAASAWMVGVAVALAIAPLRELLLAQPLRLSGVLVLGVIAANVVAHLVVAVSYRRDHP
;
A
#
# COMPACT_ATOMS: atom_id res chain seq x y z
N MET A 1 28.06 3.60 21.71
CA MET A 1 27.12 3.91 20.62
C MET A 1 25.71 3.56 21.09
N SER A 2 24.93 4.56 21.49
CA SER A 2 23.50 4.36 21.82
C SER A 2 22.75 4.15 20.51
N ALA A 3 22.14 2.97 20.34
CA ALA A 3 21.23 2.73 19.23
C ALA A 3 20.00 3.62 19.44
N ARG A 4 19.87 4.68 18.63
CA ARG A 4 18.65 5.51 18.63
C ARG A 4 17.47 4.59 18.32
N GLU A 5 16.53 4.50 19.25
CA GLU A 5 15.30 3.79 19.00
C GLU A 5 14.56 4.45 17.82
N PRO A 6 14.17 3.69 16.78
CA PRO A 6 13.49 4.26 15.62
C PRO A 6 12.16 4.88 16.05
N ALA A 7 11.82 6.08 15.55
CA ALA A 7 10.58 6.76 15.91
C ALA A 7 9.36 5.84 15.70
N PHE A 8 8.33 5.95 16.54
CA PHE A 8 7.14 5.11 16.47
C PHE A 8 6.50 5.10 15.06
N GLY A 9 6.53 6.25 14.37
CA GLY A 9 6.12 6.41 12.98
C GLY A 9 6.85 5.46 12.02
N GLU A 10 8.18 5.37 12.14
CA GLU A 10 9.05 4.54 11.30
C GLU A 10 8.83 3.04 11.53
N ARG A 11 8.80 2.59 12.79
CA ARG A 11 8.56 1.17 13.14
C ARG A 11 7.22 0.69 12.61
N PHE A 12 6.18 1.50 12.81
CA PHE A 12 4.85 1.22 12.30
C PHE A 12 4.89 1.14 10.77
N ALA A 13 5.41 2.16 10.08
CA ALA A 13 5.46 2.16 8.61
C ALA A 13 6.20 0.94 8.03
N ARG A 14 7.29 0.51 8.65
CA ARG A 14 8.04 -0.69 8.26
C ARG A 14 7.28 -1.98 8.48
N ASN A 15 6.68 -2.17 9.66
CA ASN A 15 5.90 -3.37 9.97
C ASN A 15 4.68 -3.49 9.05
N TRP A 16 4.05 -2.36 8.74
CA TRP A 16 2.95 -2.30 7.78
C TRP A 16 3.38 -2.57 6.34
N ALA A 17 4.51 -2.01 5.90
CA ALA A 17 5.07 -2.32 4.58
C ALA A 17 5.39 -3.81 4.44
N ALA A 18 5.94 -4.45 5.47
CA ALA A 18 6.22 -5.88 5.49
C ALA A 18 4.93 -6.73 5.45
N GLY A 19 3.92 -6.37 6.25
CA GLY A 19 2.61 -7.02 6.21
C GLY A 19 1.93 -6.91 4.84
N MET A 20 2.02 -5.74 4.20
CA MET A 20 1.48 -5.49 2.87
C MET A 20 2.25 -6.21 1.77
N ALA A 21 3.57 -6.31 1.88
CA ALA A 21 4.37 -7.11 0.96
C ALA A 21 4.02 -8.60 1.07
N GLY A 22 3.81 -9.12 2.29
CA GLY A 22 3.34 -10.48 2.53
C GLY A 22 1.95 -10.74 1.95
N LEU A 23 1.01 -9.82 2.18
CA LEU A 23 -0.34 -9.90 1.61
C LEU A 23 -0.32 -9.81 0.08
N GLY A 24 0.53 -8.94 -0.48
CA GLY A 24 0.73 -8.79 -1.92
C GLY A 24 1.31 -10.05 -2.56
N LEU A 25 2.35 -10.63 -1.97
CA LEU A 25 2.95 -11.88 -2.43
C LEU A 25 1.93 -13.03 -2.38
N PHE A 26 1.22 -13.14 -1.27
CA PHE A 26 0.18 -14.15 -1.12
C PHE A 26 -0.97 -13.96 -2.12
N THR A 27 -1.39 -12.72 -2.36
CA THR A 27 -2.41 -12.39 -3.38
C THR A 27 -1.92 -12.70 -4.78
N ALA A 28 -0.66 -12.40 -5.10
CA ALA A 28 -0.07 -12.75 -6.39
C ALA A 28 -0.06 -14.28 -6.61
N ILE A 29 0.32 -15.05 -5.59
CA ILE A 29 0.28 -16.52 -5.64
C ILE A 29 -1.17 -17.00 -5.83
N ALA A 30 -2.12 -16.48 -5.07
CA ALA A 30 -3.53 -16.88 -5.16
C ALA A 30 -4.16 -16.55 -6.52
N VAL A 31 -3.81 -15.41 -7.12
CA VAL A 31 -4.24 -15.00 -8.47
C VAL A 31 -3.66 -15.91 -9.56
N VAL A 32 -2.43 -16.40 -9.36
CA VAL A 32 -1.72 -17.27 -10.31
C VAL A 32 -2.16 -18.74 -10.20
N VAL A 33 -2.39 -19.25 -8.98
CA VAL A 33 -2.57 -20.70 -8.71
C VAL A 33 -4.03 -21.20 -8.85
N GLY A 34 -5.06 -20.33 -8.75
CA GLY A 34 -6.49 -20.68 -8.99
C GLY A 34 -7.14 -21.60 -7.94
N PRO A 35 -8.44 -21.98 -8.08
CA PRO A 35 -9.65 -21.17 -8.18
C PRO A 35 -10.23 -20.85 -6.77
N GLY A 36 -9.78 -19.77 -6.13
CA GLY A 36 -10.31 -19.34 -4.83
C GLY A 36 -11.48 -18.36 -4.96
N ARG A 37 -12.71 -18.86 -5.11
CA ARG A 37 -13.96 -18.08 -5.31
C ARG A 37 -14.24 -16.96 -4.29
N LEU A 38 -13.55 -16.94 -3.15
CA LEU A 38 -13.78 -15.99 -2.04
C LEU A 38 -12.57 -15.09 -1.74
N PHE A 39 -11.42 -15.39 -2.33
CA PHE A 39 -10.15 -14.78 -1.93
C PHE A 39 -9.98 -13.29 -2.30
N PRO A 40 -10.29 -12.84 -3.54
CA PRO A 40 -10.15 -11.41 -3.86
C PRO A 40 -11.11 -10.54 -3.05
N PHE A 41 -12.24 -11.07 -2.58
CA PHE A 41 -13.13 -10.39 -1.63
C PHE A 41 -12.55 -10.35 -0.22
N ALA A 42 -12.00 -11.47 0.27
CA ALA A 42 -11.36 -11.52 1.58
C ALA A 42 -10.13 -10.60 1.67
N ALA A 43 -9.41 -10.38 0.57
CA ALA A 43 -8.27 -9.46 0.48
C ALA A 43 -8.67 -7.97 0.52
N VAL A 44 -9.92 -7.63 0.20
CA VAL A 44 -10.44 -6.26 0.31
C VAL A 44 -10.63 -5.85 1.77
N VAL A 45 -11.01 -6.78 2.65
CA VAL A 45 -11.21 -6.51 4.09
C VAL A 45 -9.95 -5.96 4.78
N PRO A 46 -8.76 -6.57 4.65
CA PRO A 46 -7.54 -5.96 5.14
C PRO A 46 -7.28 -4.64 4.42
N VAL A 47 -7.27 -4.55 3.09
CA VAL A 47 -7.00 -3.28 2.37
C VAL A 47 -7.88 -2.10 2.87
N LEU A 48 -9.17 -2.35 3.15
CA LEU A 48 -10.09 -1.38 3.73
C LEU A 48 -9.80 -1.07 5.19
N ALA A 49 -9.57 -2.09 6.03
CA ALA A 49 -9.17 -1.90 7.43
C ALA A 49 -7.89 -1.06 7.56
N LEU A 50 -7.00 -1.13 6.56
CA LEU A 50 -5.73 -0.42 6.54
C LEU A 50 -5.83 1.00 5.99
N SER A 51 -6.66 1.21 4.98
CA SER A 51 -7.08 2.56 4.55
C SER A 51 -7.79 3.30 5.69
N TRP A 52 -8.56 2.58 6.50
CA TRP A 52 -9.15 3.10 7.73
C TRP A 52 -8.09 3.38 8.81
N GLY A 53 -7.08 2.52 8.97
CA GLY A 53 -5.94 2.75 9.85
C GLY A 53 -5.19 4.05 9.55
N PHE A 54 -5.01 4.41 8.27
CA PHE A 54 -4.47 5.70 7.85
C PHE A 54 -5.34 6.89 8.29
N ARG A 55 -6.65 6.81 8.08
CA ARG A 55 -7.59 7.87 8.50
C ARG A 55 -7.63 8.02 10.01
N ARG A 56 -7.64 6.91 10.76
CA ARG A 56 -7.63 6.95 12.22
C ARG A 56 -6.34 7.55 12.76
N ARG A 57 -5.20 7.29 12.12
CA ARG A 57 -3.91 7.87 12.53
C ARG A 57 -3.88 9.37 12.31
N ALA A 58 -4.34 9.84 11.15
CA ALA A 58 -4.51 11.27 10.89
C ALA A 58 -5.39 11.97 11.94
N LEU A 59 -6.48 11.32 12.37
CA LEU A 59 -7.37 11.82 13.43
C LEU A 59 -6.74 11.77 14.83
N TYR A 60 -5.89 10.77 15.12
CA TYR A 60 -5.18 10.67 16.40
C TYR A 60 -4.04 11.67 16.53
N ASP A 61 -3.41 12.03 15.41
CA ASP A 61 -2.36 13.06 15.35
C ASP A 61 -2.99 14.46 15.48
N GLU A 62 -4.13 14.73 14.85
CA GLU A 62 -4.95 15.95 15.05
C GLU A 62 -5.36 16.19 16.52
N ALA A 63 -5.48 15.12 17.30
CA ALA A 63 -5.92 15.17 18.70
C ALA A 63 -4.78 15.44 19.71
N ARG A 64 -3.51 15.55 19.29
CA ARG A 64 -2.36 15.81 20.20
C ARG A 64 -2.12 17.32 20.37
N PRO A 65 -2.35 17.94 21.55
CA PRO A 65 -2.35 19.40 21.68
C PRO A 65 -0.98 20.10 21.70
N ARG A 66 0.13 19.46 21.26
CA ARG A 66 1.47 20.06 21.39
C ARG A 66 2.44 19.54 20.33
N ARG A 67 2.44 20.13 19.13
CA ARG A 67 3.62 20.61 18.37
C ARG A 67 3.24 20.87 16.90
N ILE A 68 2.80 22.10 16.61
CA ILE A 68 2.45 22.59 15.26
C ILE A 68 3.55 22.24 14.22
N LEU A 69 4.83 22.29 14.61
CA LEU A 69 5.96 21.97 13.73
C LEU A 69 6.20 20.46 13.50
N GLU A 70 5.80 19.58 14.42
CA GLU A 70 5.84 18.12 14.18
C GLU A 70 4.67 17.71 13.29
N ASP A 71 3.49 18.30 13.51
CA ASP A 71 2.30 18.07 12.68
C ASP A 71 2.56 18.47 11.21
N GLU A 72 3.15 19.64 10.97
CA GLU A 72 3.49 20.08 9.59
C GLU A 72 4.46 19.11 8.88
N ARG A 73 5.43 18.56 9.60
CA ARG A 73 6.38 17.57 9.04
C ARG A 73 5.71 16.25 8.75
N ASP A 74 4.89 15.75 9.67
CA ASP A 74 4.17 14.50 9.51
C ASP A 74 3.16 14.59 8.37
N HIS A 75 2.45 15.72 8.25
CA HIS A 75 1.61 16.03 7.10
C HIS A 75 2.39 16.03 5.78
N ALA A 76 3.61 16.59 5.76
CA ALA A 76 4.46 16.57 4.58
C ALA A 76 4.90 15.13 4.20
N PHE A 77 5.22 14.28 5.18
CA PHE A 77 5.55 12.87 4.92
C PHE A 77 4.33 12.08 4.41
N LEU A 78 3.15 12.31 4.98
CA LEU A 78 1.90 11.71 4.53
C LEU A 78 1.56 12.14 3.10
N ALA A 79 1.71 13.42 2.77
CA ALA A 79 1.49 13.93 1.41
C ALA A 79 2.46 13.30 0.39
N ARG A 80 3.71 13.03 0.78
CA ARG A 80 4.65 12.28 -0.06
C ARG A 80 4.22 10.82 -0.23
N GLY A 81 3.73 10.20 0.84
CA GLY A 81 3.13 8.86 0.81
C GLY A 81 1.96 8.78 -0.17
N ASP A 82 1.01 9.73 -0.09
CA ASP A 82 -0.15 9.80 -1.00
C ASP A 82 0.28 10.02 -2.46
N ARG A 83 1.28 10.89 -2.68
CA ARG A 83 1.86 11.06 -4.02
C ARG A 83 2.46 9.75 -4.55
N GLY A 84 3.20 9.03 -3.70
CA GLY A 84 3.75 7.70 -4.03
C GLY A 84 2.65 6.69 -4.35
N PHE A 85 1.58 6.64 -3.55
CA PHE A 85 0.40 5.82 -3.80
C PHE A 85 -0.20 6.13 -5.17
N ARG A 86 -0.51 7.40 -5.45
CA ARG A 86 -1.14 7.82 -6.71
C ARG A 86 -0.29 7.44 -7.91
N LEU A 87 1.01 7.71 -7.87
CA LEU A 87 1.92 7.35 -8.96
C LEU A 87 1.96 5.84 -9.21
N ALA A 88 2.08 5.04 -8.14
CA ALA A 88 2.11 3.58 -8.24
C ALA A 88 0.78 3.01 -8.75
N ALA A 89 -0.35 3.49 -8.22
CA ALA A 89 -1.67 3.08 -8.64
C ALA A 89 -1.95 3.46 -10.11
N SER A 90 -1.59 4.68 -10.53
CA SER A 90 -1.72 5.11 -11.92
C SER A 90 -0.84 4.28 -12.85
N ALA A 91 0.43 4.04 -12.50
CA ALA A 91 1.33 3.20 -13.29
C ALA A 91 0.79 1.77 -13.43
N TRP A 92 0.24 1.21 -12.34
CA TRP A 92 -0.39 -0.10 -12.37
C TRP A 92 -1.60 -0.14 -13.31
N MET A 93 -2.49 0.85 -13.23
CA MET A 93 -3.67 0.93 -14.11
C MET A 93 -3.27 1.06 -15.58
N VAL A 94 -2.23 1.83 -15.90
CA VAL A 94 -1.67 1.89 -17.26
C VAL A 94 -1.17 0.52 -17.69
N GLY A 95 -0.44 -0.19 -16.84
CA GLY A 95 0.04 -1.56 -17.11
C GLY A 95 -1.11 -2.53 -17.38
N VAL A 96 -2.18 -2.49 -16.59
CA VAL A 96 -3.38 -3.30 -16.80
C VAL A 96 -4.07 -2.95 -18.13
N ALA A 97 -4.19 -1.66 -18.45
CA ALA A 97 -4.77 -1.22 -19.72
C ALA A 97 -3.97 -1.73 -20.93
N VAL A 98 -2.63 -1.64 -20.87
CA VAL A 98 -1.73 -2.20 -21.89
C VAL A 98 -1.88 -3.72 -21.99
N ALA A 99 -1.94 -4.43 -20.86
CA ALA A 99 -2.15 -5.88 -20.85
C ALA A 99 -3.50 -6.29 -21.49
N LEU A 100 -4.56 -5.50 -21.29
CA LEU A 100 -5.86 -5.75 -21.92
C LEU A 100 -5.88 -5.41 -23.42
N ALA A 101 -4.99 -4.54 -23.90
CA ALA A 101 -4.85 -4.25 -25.33
C ALA A 101 -4.09 -5.36 -26.09
N ILE A 102 -3.29 -6.18 -25.40
CA ILE A 102 -2.50 -7.27 -25.98
C ILE A 102 -3.30 -8.58 -25.88
N ALA A 103 -3.72 -9.14 -27.03
CA ALA A 103 -4.60 -10.31 -27.10
C ALA A 103 -4.23 -11.49 -26.17
N PRO A 104 -3.00 -12.03 -26.17
CA PRO A 104 -2.64 -13.15 -25.30
C PRO A 104 -2.70 -12.79 -23.79
N LEU A 105 -2.39 -11.55 -23.43
CA LEU A 105 -2.43 -11.09 -22.04
C LEU A 105 -3.87 -10.84 -21.59
N ARG A 106 -4.71 -10.29 -22.47
CA ARG A 106 -6.15 -10.15 -22.24
C ARG A 106 -6.80 -11.51 -22.00
N GLU A 107 -6.53 -12.48 -22.87
CA GLU A 107 -7.04 -13.85 -22.71
C GLU A 107 -6.59 -14.46 -21.38
N LEU A 108 -5.31 -14.31 -21.02
CA LEU A 108 -4.79 -14.77 -19.74
C LEU A 108 -5.52 -14.13 -18.54
N LEU A 109 -5.76 -12.82 -18.57
CA LEU A 109 -6.43 -12.09 -17.49
C LEU A 109 -7.91 -12.45 -17.35
N LEU A 110 -8.56 -12.79 -18.46
CA LEU A 110 -9.98 -13.13 -18.53
C LEU A 110 -10.27 -14.63 -18.45
N ALA A 111 -9.23 -15.48 -18.56
CA ALA A 111 -9.37 -16.94 -18.55
C ALA A 111 -9.94 -17.53 -17.25
N GLN A 112 -9.87 -16.80 -16.13
CA GLN A 112 -10.36 -17.25 -14.83
C GLN A 112 -11.31 -16.21 -14.23
N PRO A 113 -12.46 -16.63 -13.67
CA PRO A 113 -13.33 -15.72 -12.95
C PRO A 113 -12.55 -15.10 -11.79
N LEU A 114 -12.67 -13.77 -11.65
CA LEU A 114 -12.01 -12.96 -10.62
C LEU A 114 -10.49 -12.75 -10.77
N ARG A 115 -9.83 -13.24 -11.83
CA ARG A 115 -8.39 -12.95 -12.03
C ARG A 115 -8.14 -11.47 -12.27
N LEU A 116 -8.93 -10.83 -13.12
CA LEU A 116 -8.85 -9.38 -13.34
C LEU A 116 -9.09 -8.59 -12.05
N SER A 117 -10.13 -8.92 -11.26
CA SER A 117 -10.37 -8.25 -9.99
C SER A 117 -9.25 -8.48 -8.97
N GLY A 118 -8.67 -9.68 -8.93
CA GLY A 118 -7.49 -9.98 -8.13
C GLY A 118 -6.26 -9.16 -8.54
N VAL A 119 -6.04 -8.94 -9.84
CA VAL A 119 -4.96 -8.08 -10.36
C VAL A 119 -5.17 -6.61 -10.00
N LEU A 120 -6.43 -6.13 -10.00
CA LEU A 120 -6.76 -4.78 -9.54
C LEU A 120 -6.47 -4.63 -8.04
N VAL A 121 -6.89 -5.59 -7.22
CA VAL A 121 -6.61 -5.62 -5.77
C VAL A 121 -5.10 -5.65 -5.51
N LEU A 122 -4.35 -6.47 -6.26
CA LEU A 122 -2.90 -6.55 -6.16
C LEU A 122 -2.24 -5.20 -6.45
N GLY A 123 -2.74 -4.45 -7.42
CA GLY A 123 -2.28 -3.09 -7.72
C GLY A 123 -2.49 -2.12 -6.56
N VAL A 124 -3.65 -2.19 -5.91
CA VAL A 124 -3.94 -1.38 -4.72
C VAL A 124 -3.00 -1.74 -3.56
N ILE A 125 -2.74 -3.04 -3.36
CA ILE A 125 -1.79 -3.50 -2.33
C ILE A 125 -0.38 -2.97 -2.63
N ALA A 126 0.09 -3.13 -3.87
CA ALA A 126 1.41 -2.65 -4.30
C ALA A 126 1.55 -1.13 -4.12
N ALA A 127 0.53 -0.35 -4.49
CA ALA A 127 0.53 1.10 -4.30
C ALA A 127 0.60 1.51 -2.83
N ASN A 128 -0.09 0.77 -1.95
CA ASN A 128 0.00 0.99 -0.49
C ASN A 128 1.39 0.66 0.06
N VAL A 129 2.04 -0.41 -0.42
CA VAL A 129 3.43 -0.72 -0.05
C VAL A 129 4.34 0.46 -0.41
N VAL A 130 4.22 1.00 -1.64
CA VAL A 130 5.00 2.15 -2.08
C VAL A 130 4.76 3.36 -1.18
N ALA A 131 3.50 3.66 -0.84
CA ALA A 131 3.16 4.77 0.05
C ALA A 131 3.86 4.64 1.42
N HIS A 132 3.78 3.47 2.05
CA HIS A 132 4.43 3.21 3.34
C HIS A 132 5.95 3.25 3.26
N LEU A 133 6.55 2.75 2.18
CA LEU A 133 7.99 2.83 1.97
C LEU A 133 8.45 4.28 1.81
N VAL A 134 7.72 5.11 1.06
CA VAL A 134 8.03 6.54 0.89
C VAL A 134 7.98 7.26 2.24
N VAL A 135 6.97 6.99 3.06
CA VAL A 135 6.87 7.55 4.42
C VAL A 135 8.03 7.08 5.29
N ALA A 136 8.32 5.77 5.34
CA ALA A 136 9.41 5.21 6.14
C ALA A 136 10.79 5.75 5.74
N VAL A 137 11.06 5.87 4.44
CA VAL A 137 12.32 6.45 3.93
C VAL A 137 12.41 7.93 4.26
N SER A 138 11.29 8.67 4.22
CA SER A 138 11.28 10.09 4.58
C SER A 138 11.62 10.30 6.06
N TYR A 139 11.07 9.48 6.97
CA TYR A 139 11.45 9.51 8.39
C TYR A 139 12.93 9.20 8.62
N ARG A 140 13.48 8.19 7.93
CA ARG A 140 14.91 7.83 8.05
C ARG A 140 15.85 8.91 7.53
N ARG A 141 15.42 9.71 6.55
CA ARG A 141 16.23 10.83 6.01
C ARG A 141 16.20 12.06 6.91
N ASP A 142 15.09 12.29 7.62
CA ASP A 142 14.95 13.42 8.55
C ASP A 142 15.64 13.17 9.91
N HIS A 143 15.87 11.89 10.25
CA HIS A 143 16.60 11.47 11.46
C HIS A 143 17.80 10.55 11.13
N PRO A 144 18.91 11.09 10.61
CA PRO A 144 20.16 10.34 10.41
C PRO A 144 20.86 9.99 11.73
#